data_AF-W2U5M7-F1
#
_entry.id   AF-W2U5M7-F1
#
_cell.length_a   1.000
_cell.length_b   1.000
_cell.length_c   1.000
_cell.angle_alpha   90.00
_cell.angle_beta   90.00
_cell.angle_gamma   90.00
#
_symmetry.space_group_name_H-M   'P 1'
#
loop_
_entity.id
_entity.type
_entity.pdbx_description
1 polymer ?
#
loop_
_entity_poly.entity_id
_entity_poly.type
_entity_poly.pdbx_seq_one_letter_code
_entity_poly.pdbx_strand_id
1 'polypeptide(L)'
;MLRFVGVLTRYLEKSMAQARYDLLGPGRFVAELPELGLRVEASHLEAARESLQEALEAWLLDTLRAGLTPPGLEGAEDPVRTRFLALTREIWRLFKESGEVEGTKAGAVPAPSTRVQEPSRAKKAPSLEEWLKGLGIQVVKKPQEEEEKEKVLTRLGLFLGDRYPSLEKLYERLKQSLSTKRQFELSLSEATQEEIANSTQFCTMLKQYALLTSYHYKSEERRIRAKASTEGWVQNFLTGGWLERYVAERLRKFLRSRNLAHEVAVGYQVTLPNGDTMELDVLLRVGERFFWFEAKTGDFQAHIAKYAGLKKVLGLSARESFLVLLGMDKARAKELSALHGLTVVNQANFLDIFQEVLEGNAA
;
A
#
# COMPACT_ATOMS: atom_id res chain seq x y z
N MET A 1 -8.18 34.10 -9.50
CA MET A 1 -7.16 33.05 -9.22
C MET A 1 -7.25 32.72 -7.73
N LEU A 2 -7.50 31.45 -7.37
CA LEU A 2 -7.37 30.79 -6.05
C LEU A 2 -8.39 29.64 -6.00
N ARG A 3 -8.15 28.56 -6.76
CA ARG A 3 -9.00 27.35 -6.76
C ARG A 3 -8.31 26.11 -6.17
N PHE A 4 -7.19 26.30 -5.46
CA PHE A 4 -6.39 25.22 -4.88
C PHE A 4 -5.90 25.48 -3.44
N VAL A 5 -6.64 26.24 -2.62
CA VAL A 5 -6.32 26.35 -1.18
C VAL A 5 -6.98 25.17 -0.45
N GLY A 6 -6.20 24.40 0.32
CA GLY A 6 -6.68 23.21 1.05
C GLY A 6 -7.71 23.55 2.15
N VAL A 7 -8.50 22.57 2.58
CA VAL A 7 -9.58 22.76 3.59
C VAL A 7 -9.02 23.32 4.91
N LEU A 8 -7.89 22.81 5.37
CA LEU A 8 -7.24 23.28 6.60
C LEU A 8 -6.67 24.69 6.46
N THR A 9 -6.07 25.00 5.31
CA THR A 9 -5.54 26.34 5.04
C THR A 9 -6.66 27.39 5.05
N ARG A 10 -7.80 27.09 4.42
CA ARG A 10 -8.98 27.98 4.48
C ARG A 10 -9.54 28.14 5.90
N TYR A 11 -9.46 27.08 6.71
CA TYR A 11 -9.88 27.14 8.10
C TYR A 11 -8.98 28.07 8.92
N LEU A 12 -7.66 27.90 8.82
CA LEU A 12 -6.68 28.75 9.50
C LEU A 12 -6.83 30.21 9.07
N GLU A 13 -6.96 30.48 7.77
CA GLU A 13 -7.19 31.83 7.25
C GLU A 13 -8.47 32.46 7.81
N LYS A 14 -9.58 31.70 7.82
CA LYS A 14 -10.87 32.18 8.34
C LYS A 14 -10.81 32.44 9.85
N SER A 15 -10.19 31.55 10.62
CA SER A 15 -10.04 31.70 12.07
C SER A 15 -9.14 32.88 12.40
N MET A 16 -7.98 33.01 11.74
CA MET A 16 -7.07 34.15 11.92
C MET A 16 -7.71 35.49 11.54
N ALA A 17 -8.65 35.52 10.59
CA ALA A 17 -9.40 36.73 10.24
C ALA A 17 -10.33 37.23 11.36
N GLN A 18 -10.61 36.40 12.37
CA GLN A 18 -11.43 36.76 13.55
C GLN A 18 -10.58 37.16 14.76
N ALA A 19 -9.25 37.12 14.64
CA ALA A 19 -8.34 37.49 15.70
C ALA A 19 -8.50 38.97 16.10
N ARG A 20 -8.41 39.25 17.39
CA ARG A 20 -8.35 40.61 17.93
C ARG A 20 -6.95 40.90 18.44
N TYR A 21 -6.50 42.13 18.22
CA TYR A 21 -5.17 42.58 18.59
C TYR A 21 -5.26 43.86 19.39
N ASP A 22 -4.81 43.83 20.64
CA ASP A 22 -4.86 44.96 21.56
C ASP A 22 -3.47 45.36 22.02
N LEU A 23 -3.23 46.67 22.13
CA LEU A 23 -2.00 47.22 22.68
C LEU A 23 -2.19 47.46 24.19
N LEU A 24 -1.46 46.72 25.02
CA LEU A 24 -1.53 46.86 26.48
C LEU A 24 -0.51 47.86 27.05
N GLY A 25 0.51 48.21 26.28
CA GLY A 25 1.56 49.15 26.67
C GLY A 25 2.74 49.14 25.70
N PRO A 26 3.77 49.99 25.92
CA PRO A 26 4.95 50.04 25.07
C PRO A 26 5.60 48.66 24.96
N GLY A 27 5.65 48.10 23.74
CA GLY A 27 6.24 46.79 23.48
C GLY A 27 5.45 45.61 24.04
N ARG A 28 4.13 45.75 24.27
CA ARG A 28 3.26 44.65 24.72
C ARG A 28 1.94 44.64 23.96
N PHE A 29 1.82 43.69 23.04
CA PHE A 29 0.62 43.39 22.27
C PHE A 29 0.01 42.09 22.75
N VAL A 30 -1.32 42.03 22.76
CA VAL A 30 -2.08 40.81 22.98
C VAL A 30 -2.84 40.48 21.72
N ALA A 31 -2.77 39.22 21.32
CA ALA A 31 -3.59 38.67 20.26
C ALA A 31 -4.50 37.59 20.85
N GLU A 32 -5.79 37.64 20.51
CA GLU A 32 -6.77 36.68 21.00
C GLU A 32 -7.68 36.17 19.89
N LEU A 33 -8.10 34.90 20.02
CA LEU A 33 -9.20 34.29 19.29
C LEU A 33 -10.28 33.92 20.30
N PRO A 34 -11.27 34.81 20.54
CA PRO A 34 -12.27 34.62 21.58
C PRO A 34 -13.08 33.33 21.45
N GLU A 35 -13.38 32.91 20.21
CA GLU A 35 -14.18 31.70 19.94
C GLU A 35 -13.47 30.41 20.38
N LEU A 36 -12.13 30.41 20.40
CA LEU A 36 -11.31 29.25 20.76
C LEU A 36 -10.63 29.40 22.13
N GLY A 37 -10.81 30.55 22.78
CA GLY A 37 -10.15 30.87 24.05
C GLY A 37 -8.63 30.97 23.95
N LEU A 38 -8.07 31.17 22.75
CA LEU A 38 -6.63 31.30 22.55
C LEU A 38 -6.20 32.75 22.78
N ARG A 39 -5.13 32.95 23.55
CA ARG A 39 -4.57 34.27 23.83
C ARG A 39 -3.05 34.17 23.94
N VAL A 40 -2.36 35.06 23.25
CA VAL A 40 -0.89 35.18 23.28
C VAL A 40 -0.48 36.63 23.52
N GLU A 41 0.69 36.83 24.11
CA GLU A 41 1.28 38.16 24.28
C GLU A 41 2.64 38.22 23.57
N ALA A 42 2.94 39.34 22.91
CA ALA A 42 4.19 39.52 22.18
C ALA A 42 4.69 40.97 22.22
N SER A 43 5.95 41.16 21.80
CA SER A 43 6.64 42.45 21.86
C SER A 43 6.17 43.46 20.81
N HIS A 44 5.62 42.99 19.69
CA HIS A 44 5.06 43.80 18.62
C HIS A 44 3.92 43.07 17.89
N LEU A 45 3.15 43.80 17.08
CA LEU A 45 1.96 43.28 16.39
C LEU A 45 2.24 42.06 15.52
N GLU A 46 3.30 42.09 14.69
CA GLU A 46 3.61 40.95 13.81
C GLU A 46 3.97 39.69 14.60
N ALA A 47 4.75 39.81 15.68
CA ALA A 47 5.06 38.68 16.55
C ALA A 47 3.79 38.15 17.24
N ALA A 48 2.86 39.04 17.63
CA ALA A 48 1.59 38.62 18.20
C ALA A 48 0.76 37.82 17.19
N ARG A 49 0.82 38.17 15.89
CA ARG A 49 0.15 37.46 14.82
C ARG A 49 0.76 36.10 14.54
N GLU A 50 2.10 36.02 14.43
CA GLU A 50 2.81 34.76 14.22
C GLU A 50 2.59 33.80 15.41
N SER A 51 2.76 34.27 16.64
CA SER A 51 2.52 33.46 17.84
C SER A 51 1.07 32.98 17.97
N LEU A 52 0.10 33.81 17.56
CA LEU A 52 -1.31 33.39 17.60
C LEU A 52 -1.59 32.31 16.53
N GLN A 53 -0.99 32.43 15.35
CA GLN A 53 -1.11 31.42 14.31
C GLN A 53 -0.50 30.10 14.75
N GLU A 54 0.70 30.10 15.34
CA GLU A 54 1.33 28.90 15.90
C GLU A 54 0.46 28.27 17.00
N ALA A 55 -0.10 29.09 17.91
CA ALA A 55 -1.00 28.62 18.96
C ALA A 55 -2.28 27.99 18.38
N LEU A 56 -2.84 28.57 17.32
CA LEU A 56 -3.99 28.03 16.61
C LEU A 56 -3.68 26.70 15.92
N GLU A 57 -2.53 26.58 15.27
CA GLU A 57 -2.09 25.34 14.61
C GLU A 57 -1.84 24.22 15.63
N ALA A 58 -1.21 24.53 16.77
CA ALA A 58 -1.01 23.59 17.86
C ALA A 58 -2.34 23.12 18.47
N TRP A 59 -3.25 24.07 18.74
CA TRP A 59 -4.59 23.76 19.24
C TRP A 59 -5.39 22.88 18.27
N LEU A 60 -5.29 23.14 16.97
CA LEU A 60 -5.95 22.34 15.93
C LEU A 60 -5.40 20.92 15.90
N LEU A 61 -4.08 20.75 15.99
CA LEU A 61 -3.42 19.44 16.07
C LEU A 61 -3.88 18.64 17.29
N ASP A 62 -3.94 19.26 18.47
CA ASP A 62 -4.34 18.58 19.69
C ASP A 62 -5.84 18.24 19.71
N THR A 63 -6.68 19.12 19.16
CA THR A 63 -8.12 18.88 18.99
C THR A 63 -8.37 17.67 18.08
N LEU A 64 -7.66 17.60 16.95
CA LEU A 64 -7.76 16.47 16.02
C LEU A 64 -7.20 15.17 16.62
N ARG A 65 -6.10 15.23 17.39
CA ARG A 65 -5.56 14.07 18.12
C ARG A 65 -6.51 13.55 19.19
N ALA A 66 -7.25 14.43 19.85
CA ALA A 66 -8.29 14.08 20.81
C ALA A 66 -9.55 13.49 20.13
N GLY A 67 -9.60 13.44 18.79
CA GLY A 67 -10.75 12.96 18.03
C GLY A 67 -11.95 13.91 18.07
N LEU A 68 -11.75 15.16 18.47
CA LEU A 68 -12.77 16.20 18.45
C LEU A 68 -12.77 16.89 17.06
N THR A 69 -13.95 17.35 16.63
CA THR A 69 -14.07 18.13 15.40
C THR A 69 -13.97 19.62 15.77
N PRO A 70 -13.01 20.38 15.21
CA PRO A 70 -12.91 21.81 15.46
C PRO A 70 -14.20 22.53 15.03
N PRO A 71 -14.66 23.55 15.79
CA PRO A 71 -15.84 24.34 15.42
C PRO A 71 -15.67 24.93 14.02
N GLY A 72 -16.70 24.81 13.17
CA GLY A 72 -16.67 25.30 11.79
C GLY A 72 -16.09 24.33 10.74
N LEU A 73 -15.58 23.16 11.15
CA LEU A 73 -15.23 22.03 10.27
C LEU A 73 -16.26 20.88 10.32
N GLU A 74 -17.43 21.14 10.90
CA GLU A 74 -18.57 20.23 10.94
C GLU A 74 -19.05 19.99 9.49
N GLY A 75 -18.82 18.78 8.99
CA GLY A 75 -19.40 18.34 7.71
C GLY A 75 -20.88 17.98 7.88
N ALA A 76 -21.59 17.77 6.77
CA ALA A 76 -22.95 17.24 6.80
C ALA A 76 -23.03 15.99 7.69
N GLU A 77 -24.06 15.91 8.54
CA GLU A 77 -24.25 14.81 9.48
C GLU A 77 -24.30 13.47 8.73
N ASP A 78 -23.26 12.66 8.91
CA ASP A 78 -23.22 11.28 8.46
C ASP A 78 -23.43 10.37 9.69
N PRO A 79 -24.59 9.69 9.81
CA PRO A 79 -24.91 8.85 10.96
C PRO A 79 -23.87 7.74 11.22
N VAL A 80 -23.23 7.24 10.14
CA VAL A 80 -22.20 6.21 10.23
C VAL A 80 -20.91 6.81 10.79
N ARG A 81 -20.54 8.00 10.33
CA ARG A 81 -19.37 8.74 10.85
C ARG A 81 -19.55 9.14 12.30
N THR A 82 -20.75 9.60 12.69
CA THR A 82 -21.07 9.97 14.08
C THR A 82 -20.96 8.76 15.00
N ARG A 83 -21.50 7.61 14.58
CA ARG A 83 -21.41 6.36 15.34
C ARG A 83 -19.98 5.85 15.46
N PHE A 84 -19.19 5.95 14.38
CA PHE A 84 -17.77 5.62 14.38
C PHE A 84 -16.98 6.49 15.37
N LEU A 85 -17.17 7.81 15.33
CA LEU A 85 -16.50 8.77 16.23
C LEU A 85 -16.91 8.60 17.70
N ALA A 86 -18.15 8.17 17.96
CA ALA A 86 -18.59 7.81 19.31
C ALA A 86 -17.87 6.55 19.82
N LEU A 87 -17.75 5.52 18.95
CA LEU A 87 -17.09 4.26 19.30
C LEU A 87 -15.59 4.45 19.53
N THR A 88 -14.92 5.23 18.69
CA THR A 88 -13.48 5.51 18.84
C THR A 88 -13.17 6.32 20.09
N ARG A 89 -14.05 7.27 20.47
CA ARG A 89 -13.95 8.00 21.74
C ARG A 89 -14.07 7.08 22.95
N GLU A 90 -15.03 6.15 22.91
CA GLU A 90 -15.22 5.18 23.99
C GLU A 90 -14.00 4.25 24.14
N ILE A 91 -13.44 3.79 23.02
CA ILE A 91 -12.21 2.99 23.01
C ILE A 91 -11.02 3.79 23.57
N TRP A 92 -10.88 5.06 23.18
CA TRP A 92 -9.81 5.92 23.69
C TRP A 92 -9.96 6.25 25.18
N ARG A 93 -11.19 6.42 25.67
CA ARG A 93 -11.47 6.58 27.10
C ARG A 93 -11.02 5.35 27.89
N LEU A 94 -11.37 4.16 27.41
CA LEU A 94 -10.96 2.89 28.03
C LEU A 94 -9.43 2.74 28.05
N PHE A 95 -8.73 3.18 27.00
CA PHE A 95 -7.26 3.17 26.99
C PHE A 95 -6.64 4.14 27.99
N LYS A 96 -7.23 5.33 28.18
CA LYS A 96 -6.78 6.30 29.20
C LYS A 96 -7.05 5.80 30.63
N GLU A 97 -8.23 5.24 30.88
CA GLU A 97 -8.61 4.69 32.19
C GLU A 97 -7.78 3.45 32.56
N SER A 98 -7.31 2.66 31.57
CA SER A 98 -6.42 1.52 31.80
C SER A 98 -4.97 1.89 32.16
N GLY A 99 -4.59 3.17 32.05
CA GLY A 99 -3.23 3.66 32.33
C GLY A 99 -3.01 4.19 33.76
N GLU A 100 -4.04 4.27 34.61
CA GLU A 100 -3.96 4.91 35.94
C GLU A 100 -3.96 3.96 37.15
N VAL A 101 -3.81 2.64 36.96
CA VAL A 101 -3.77 1.69 38.09
C VAL A 101 -2.45 0.92 38.18
N GLU A 102 -1.36 1.61 38.52
CA GLU A 102 -0.20 0.98 39.15
C GLU A 102 0.31 1.82 40.32
N GLY A 103 -0.04 1.37 41.54
CA GLY A 103 0.51 1.92 42.77
C GLY A 103 -0.22 1.46 44.02
N THR A 104 0.09 0.25 44.52
CA THR A 104 0.49 -0.04 45.92
C THR A 104 0.45 -1.54 46.25
N LYS A 105 1.31 -1.91 47.21
CA LYS A 105 1.80 -3.25 47.54
C LYS A 105 0.89 -4.07 48.49
N ALA A 106 1.07 -5.38 48.38
CA ALA A 106 1.15 -6.43 49.41
C ALA A 106 -0.10 -6.89 50.19
N GLY A 107 -0.30 -8.22 50.20
CA GLY A 107 -1.10 -8.94 51.19
C GLY A 107 -1.64 -10.27 50.66
N ALA A 108 -1.03 -11.39 51.06
CA ALA A 108 -1.48 -12.74 50.72
C ALA A 108 -2.57 -13.25 51.70
N VAL A 109 -3.67 -13.82 51.19
CA VAL A 109 -4.55 -14.80 51.87
C VAL A 109 -5.27 -15.66 50.79
N PRO A 110 -5.48 -16.99 50.97
CA PRO A 110 -5.99 -17.87 49.91
C PRO A 110 -7.50 -18.18 49.95
N ALA A 111 -8.06 -18.45 48.75
CA ALA A 111 -9.31 -19.15 48.39
C ALA A 111 -10.68 -18.48 48.72
N PRO A 112 -11.80 -18.73 47.99
CA PRO A 112 -12.05 -19.86 47.08
C PRO A 112 -12.56 -19.51 45.66
N SER A 113 -12.49 -20.54 44.83
CA SER A 113 -12.96 -20.67 43.46
C SER A 113 -14.36 -20.11 43.17
N THR A 114 -14.40 -19.06 42.36
CA THR A 114 -15.49 -18.85 41.41
C THR A 114 -14.84 -18.80 40.03
N ARG A 115 -14.87 -19.93 39.32
CA ARG A 115 -14.45 -20.00 37.92
C ARG A 115 -15.54 -19.32 37.10
N VAL A 116 -15.54 -17.99 37.14
CA VAL A 116 -16.20 -17.16 36.14
C VAL A 116 -15.57 -17.58 34.82
N GLN A 117 -16.38 -18.15 33.93
CA GLN A 117 -15.95 -18.44 32.57
C GLN A 117 -15.54 -17.10 31.96
N GLU A 118 -14.23 -16.95 31.72
CA GLU A 118 -13.72 -15.88 30.89
C GLU A 118 -14.50 -15.89 29.56
N PRO A 119 -14.95 -14.73 29.05
CA PRO A 119 -15.54 -14.68 27.73
C PRO A 119 -14.51 -15.25 26.76
N SER A 120 -14.94 -16.23 25.96
CA SER A 120 -14.07 -16.92 25.01
C SER A 120 -13.31 -15.88 24.20
N ARG A 121 -11.98 -15.85 24.38
CA ARG A 121 -11.06 -15.05 23.58
C ARG A 121 -11.39 -15.38 22.13
N ALA A 122 -11.98 -14.44 21.39
CA ALA A 122 -12.24 -14.61 19.97
C ALA A 122 -10.95 -15.12 19.33
N LYS A 123 -10.98 -16.33 18.74
CA LYS A 123 -9.79 -16.95 18.18
C LYS A 123 -9.23 -15.98 17.13
N LYS A 124 -8.02 -15.48 17.36
CA LYS A 124 -7.31 -14.63 16.40
C LYS A 124 -7.18 -15.42 15.10
N ALA A 125 -7.56 -14.82 13.97
CA ALA A 125 -7.39 -15.46 12.66
C ALA A 125 -5.93 -15.92 12.48
N PRO A 126 -5.69 -17.13 11.96
CA PRO A 126 -4.34 -17.65 11.81
C PRO A 126 -3.53 -16.77 10.84
N SER A 127 -2.25 -16.58 11.12
CA SER A 127 -1.30 -15.97 10.17
C SER A 127 -1.17 -16.80 8.88
N LEU A 128 -0.56 -16.23 7.84
CA LEU A 128 -0.28 -16.97 6.60
C LEU A 128 0.53 -18.24 6.86
N GLU A 129 1.52 -18.17 7.75
CA GLU A 129 2.40 -19.31 8.04
C GLU A 129 1.70 -20.38 8.86
N GLU A 130 0.85 -20.00 9.82
CA GLU A 130 0.03 -20.96 10.57
C GLU A 130 -0.97 -21.66 9.65
N TRP A 131 -1.57 -20.93 8.70
CA TRP A 131 -2.45 -21.49 7.68
C TRP A 131 -1.71 -22.48 6.78
N LEU A 132 -0.56 -22.10 6.21
CA LEU A 132 0.27 -23.01 5.40
C LEU A 132 0.68 -24.26 6.17
N LYS A 133 1.14 -24.08 7.43
CA LYS A 133 1.50 -25.20 8.30
C LYS A 133 0.32 -26.15 8.54
N GLY A 134 -0.89 -25.62 8.70
CA GLY A 134 -2.12 -26.40 8.83
C GLY A 134 -2.44 -27.26 7.60
N LEU A 135 -1.97 -26.84 6.42
CA LEU A 135 -2.06 -27.60 5.17
C LEU A 135 -0.90 -28.59 4.98
N GLY A 136 0.02 -28.69 5.93
CA GLY A 136 1.25 -29.48 5.81
C GLY A 136 2.31 -28.84 4.89
N ILE A 137 2.15 -27.56 4.56
CA ILE A 137 3.12 -26.80 3.73
C ILE A 137 4.13 -26.12 4.65
N GLN A 138 5.41 -26.33 4.38
CA GLN A 138 6.51 -25.77 5.18
C GLN A 138 7.16 -24.61 4.45
N VAL A 139 7.28 -23.45 5.09
CA VAL A 139 8.03 -22.30 4.55
C VAL A 139 9.53 -22.55 4.79
N VAL A 140 10.28 -22.71 3.71
CA VAL A 140 11.73 -22.99 3.73
C VAL A 140 12.52 -21.69 3.71
N LYS A 141 12.09 -20.70 2.93
CA LYS A 141 12.76 -19.41 2.81
C LYS A 141 11.75 -18.29 2.58
N LYS A 142 11.98 -17.19 3.29
CA LYS A 142 11.29 -15.90 3.08
C LYS A 142 12.28 -14.97 2.39
N PRO A 143 11.97 -14.40 1.22
CA PRO A 143 12.79 -13.38 0.62
C PRO A 143 12.95 -12.22 1.61
N GLN A 144 14.19 -11.87 1.92
CA GLN A 144 14.54 -10.70 2.69
C GLN A 144 15.44 -9.85 1.81
N GLU A 145 15.02 -8.62 1.58
CA GLU A 145 15.80 -7.59 0.90
C GLU A 145 16.02 -6.44 1.88
N GLU A 146 17.11 -5.71 1.71
CA GLU A 146 17.34 -4.48 2.46
C GLU A 146 16.18 -3.51 2.24
N GLU A 147 15.72 -2.86 3.30
CA GLU A 147 14.49 -2.04 3.28
C GLU A 147 14.54 -0.96 2.18
N GLU A 148 15.67 -0.27 2.04
CA GLU A 148 15.86 0.78 1.03
C GLU A 148 15.86 0.22 -0.39
N LYS A 149 16.50 -0.94 -0.60
CA LYS A 149 16.48 -1.63 -1.89
C LYS A 149 15.06 -2.05 -2.24
N GLU A 150 14.31 -2.60 -1.30
CA GLU A 150 12.93 -3.03 -1.51
C GLU A 150 12.00 -1.84 -1.85
N LYS A 151 12.17 -0.68 -1.20
CA LYS A 151 11.46 0.57 -1.55
C LYS A 151 11.72 0.97 -3.00
N VAL A 152 12.99 0.92 -3.44
CA VAL A 152 13.37 1.25 -4.83
C VAL A 152 12.74 0.27 -5.82
N LEU A 153 12.87 -1.04 -5.58
CA LEU A 153 12.30 -2.08 -6.46
C LEU A 153 10.78 -1.98 -6.54
N THR A 154 10.12 -1.74 -5.42
CA THR A 154 8.67 -1.52 -5.36
C THR A 154 8.27 -0.31 -6.19
N ARG A 155 8.99 0.81 -6.09
CA ARG A 155 8.70 2.01 -6.89
C ARG A 155 8.90 1.76 -8.39
N LEU A 156 9.93 1.03 -8.78
CA LEU A 156 10.17 0.65 -10.17
C LEU A 156 9.06 -0.28 -10.69
N GLY A 157 8.64 -1.26 -9.90
CA GLY A 157 7.54 -2.17 -10.23
C GLY A 157 6.20 -1.44 -10.38
N LEU A 158 5.89 -0.51 -9.48
CA LEU A 158 4.73 0.38 -9.60
C LEU A 158 4.78 1.23 -10.88
N PHE A 159 5.93 1.86 -11.17
CA PHE A 159 6.06 2.68 -12.36
C PHE A 159 5.78 1.87 -13.63
N LEU A 160 6.36 0.67 -13.74
CA LEU A 160 6.18 -0.22 -14.89
C LEU A 160 4.75 -0.75 -14.98
N GLY A 161 4.18 -1.24 -13.89
CA GLY A 161 2.84 -1.84 -13.87
C GLY A 161 1.74 -0.83 -14.20
N ASP A 162 1.78 0.36 -13.59
CA ASP A 162 0.78 1.42 -13.81
C ASP A 162 0.80 1.96 -15.26
N ARG A 163 1.94 1.84 -15.96
CA ARG A 163 2.17 2.41 -17.30
C ARG A 163 2.46 1.35 -18.36
N TYR A 164 2.18 0.08 -18.07
CA TYR A 164 2.60 -1.04 -18.91
C TYR A 164 2.20 -0.90 -20.39
N PRO A 165 0.97 -0.46 -20.76
CA PRO A 165 0.60 -0.28 -22.17
C PRO A 165 1.56 0.63 -22.95
N SER A 166 2.08 1.69 -22.31
CA SER A 166 3.06 2.61 -22.93
C SER A 166 4.52 2.13 -22.83
N LEU A 167 4.79 1.12 -21.99
CA LEU A 167 6.14 0.62 -21.69
C LEU A 167 6.41 -0.77 -22.26
N GLU A 168 5.40 -1.46 -22.80
CA GLU A 168 5.48 -2.84 -23.28
C GLU A 168 6.66 -3.06 -24.23
N LYS A 169 6.76 -2.22 -25.28
CA LYS A 169 7.85 -2.30 -26.26
C LYS A 169 9.23 -2.15 -25.62
N LEU A 170 9.37 -1.24 -24.65
CA LEU A 170 10.63 -1.06 -23.91
C LEU A 170 10.94 -2.27 -23.03
N TYR A 171 9.93 -2.78 -22.31
CA TYR A 171 10.07 -3.92 -21.43
C TYR A 171 10.52 -5.18 -22.17
N GLU A 172 9.96 -5.44 -23.34
CA GLU A 172 10.40 -6.58 -24.17
C GLU A 172 11.85 -6.42 -24.65
N ARG A 173 12.30 -5.19 -24.97
CA ARG A 173 13.72 -4.94 -25.28
C ARG A 173 14.63 -5.13 -24.08
N LEU A 174 14.18 -4.79 -22.87
CA LEU A 174 14.91 -5.07 -21.64
C LEU A 174 15.08 -6.58 -21.40
N LYS A 175 14.00 -7.36 -21.55
CA LYS A 175 14.05 -8.83 -21.47
C LYS A 175 14.98 -9.44 -22.52
N GLN A 176 14.90 -8.95 -23.76
CA GLN A 176 15.81 -9.36 -24.84
C GLN A 176 17.28 -9.07 -24.51
N SER A 177 17.56 -7.89 -23.94
CA SER A 177 18.90 -7.48 -23.54
C SER A 177 19.47 -8.39 -22.45
N LEU A 178 18.66 -8.83 -21.49
CA LEU A 178 19.07 -9.78 -20.45
C LEU A 178 19.39 -11.16 -21.03
N SER A 179 18.51 -11.68 -21.89
CA SER A 179 18.71 -13.00 -22.53
C SER A 179 19.98 -13.03 -23.40
N THR A 180 20.18 -11.98 -24.21
CA THR A 180 21.33 -11.89 -25.12
C THR A 180 22.61 -11.36 -24.47
N LYS A 181 22.50 -10.78 -23.27
CA LYS A 181 23.57 -10.02 -22.57
C LYS A 181 24.15 -8.87 -23.40
N ARG A 182 23.41 -8.40 -24.41
CA ARG A 182 23.81 -7.35 -25.35
C ARG A 182 23.01 -6.07 -25.13
N GLN A 183 23.56 -4.97 -25.62
CA GLN A 183 22.85 -3.71 -25.71
C GLN A 183 21.64 -3.84 -26.66
N PHE A 184 20.56 -3.14 -26.35
CA PHE A 184 19.40 -3.02 -27.23
C PHE A 184 19.28 -1.60 -27.79
N GLU A 185 18.61 -1.51 -28.94
CA GLU A 185 18.08 -0.26 -29.48
C GLU A 185 16.56 -0.32 -29.54
N LEU A 186 15.90 0.81 -29.28
CA LEU A 186 14.46 0.99 -29.45
C LEU A 186 14.20 2.29 -30.21
N SER A 187 13.57 2.19 -31.37
CA SER A 187 13.05 3.35 -32.08
C SER A 187 11.72 3.79 -31.46
N LEU A 188 11.59 5.09 -31.23
CA LEU A 188 10.38 5.76 -30.75
C LEU A 188 9.85 6.76 -31.80
N SER A 189 10.22 6.57 -33.07
CA SER A 189 9.78 7.43 -34.18
C SER A 189 8.26 7.49 -34.31
N GLU A 190 7.59 6.35 -34.15
CA GLU A 190 6.14 6.17 -34.22
C GLU A 190 5.46 6.15 -32.85
N ALA A 191 6.22 6.41 -31.78
CA ALA A 191 5.70 6.41 -30.43
C ALA A 191 4.95 7.72 -30.14
N THR A 192 3.90 7.63 -29.33
CA THR A 192 3.21 8.77 -28.74
C THR A 192 4.14 9.54 -27.78
N GLN A 193 3.77 10.79 -27.47
CA GLN A 193 4.53 11.57 -26.49
C GLN A 193 4.52 10.93 -25.10
N GLU A 194 3.43 10.25 -24.74
CA GLU A 194 3.34 9.49 -23.50
C GLU A 194 4.32 8.30 -23.49
N GLU A 195 4.36 7.49 -24.56
CA GLU A 195 5.32 6.39 -24.69
C GLU A 195 6.77 6.89 -24.61
N ILE A 196 7.09 8.03 -25.26
CA ILE A 196 8.44 8.62 -25.20
C ILE A 196 8.77 9.07 -23.77
N ALA A 197 7.88 9.82 -23.13
CA ALA A 197 8.08 10.34 -21.78
C ALA A 197 8.24 9.19 -20.77
N ASN A 198 7.33 8.21 -20.79
CA ASN A 198 7.36 7.07 -19.88
C ASN A 198 8.60 6.21 -20.12
N SER A 199 8.96 5.94 -21.38
CA SER A 199 10.16 5.14 -21.71
C SER A 199 11.45 5.79 -21.24
N THR A 200 11.62 7.08 -21.52
CA THR A 200 12.83 7.83 -21.13
C THR A 200 12.92 8.02 -19.63
N GLN A 201 11.81 8.28 -18.94
CA GLN A 201 11.74 8.35 -17.49
C GLN A 201 12.10 7.01 -16.85
N PHE A 202 11.53 5.90 -17.34
CA PHE A 202 11.81 4.58 -16.79
C PHE A 202 13.28 4.19 -16.98
N CYS A 203 13.84 4.37 -18.18
CA CYS A 203 15.27 4.12 -18.41
C CYS A 203 16.16 5.00 -17.52
N THR A 204 15.80 6.26 -17.28
CA THR A 204 16.52 7.15 -16.36
C THR A 204 16.50 6.60 -14.94
N MET A 205 15.33 6.18 -14.44
CA MET A 205 15.21 5.55 -13.12
C MET A 205 16.06 4.28 -13.05
N LEU A 206 15.94 3.37 -14.02
CA LEU A 206 16.72 2.13 -14.04
C LEU A 206 18.23 2.41 -14.06
N LYS A 207 18.69 3.45 -14.79
CA LYS A 207 20.10 3.87 -14.80
C LYS A 207 20.55 4.43 -13.46
N GLN A 208 19.72 5.25 -12.81
CA GLN A 208 20.01 5.85 -11.50
C GLN A 208 20.25 4.80 -10.41
N TYR A 209 19.52 3.68 -10.45
CA TYR A 209 19.66 2.57 -9.48
C TYR A 209 20.53 1.42 -9.98
N ALA A 210 21.35 1.64 -11.01
CA ALA A 210 22.28 0.66 -11.58
C ALA A 210 21.63 -0.63 -12.16
N LEU A 211 20.33 -0.62 -12.48
CA LEU A 211 19.69 -1.69 -13.26
C LEU A 211 20.09 -1.61 -14.74
N LEU A 212 20.55 -0.46 -15.22
CA LEU A 212 21.18 -0.30 -16.53
C LEU A 212 22.67 0.03 -16.40
N THR A 213 23.50 -0.72 -17.12
CA THR A 213 24.94 -0.42 -17.25
C THR A 213 25.17 0.74 -18.21
N SER A 214 24.36 0.88 -19.25
CA SER A 214 24.35 2.04 -20.15
C SER A 214 22.93 2.47 -20.51
N TYR A 215 22.74 3.77 -20.72
CA TYR A 215 21.52 4.37 -21.22
C TYR A 215 21.85 5.69 -21.93
N HIS A 216 21.36 5.84 -23.15
CA HIS A 216 21.43 7.06 -23.92
C HIS A 216 20.15 7.19 -24.76
N TYR A 217 19.53 8.37 -24.71
CA TYR A 217 18.42 8.73 -25.59
C TYR A 217 18.90 9.80 -26.57
N LYS A 218 18.81 9.49 -27.87
CA LYS A 218 19.14 10.44 -28.93
C LYS A 218 17.85 11.04 -29.47
N SER A 219 17.62 12.31 -29.13
CA SER A 219 16.35 13.00 -29.38
C SER A 219 16.07 13.22 -30.87
N GLU A 220 17.11 13.50 -31.69
CA GLU A 220 16.94 13.75 -33.12
C GLU A 220 16.48 12.48 -33.87
N GLU A 221 16.94 11.32 -33.41
CA GLU A 221 16.58 10.01 -33.98
C GLU A 221 15.39 9.37 -33.26
N ARG A 222 14.89 9.99 -32.18
CA ARG A 222 13.95 9.40 -31.21
C ARG A 222 14.34 7.96 -30.86
N ARG A 223 15.58 7.74 -30.47
CA ARG A 223 16.13 6.38 -30.28
C ARG A 223 16.71 6.18 -28.89
N ILE A 224 16.31 5.11 -28.23
CA ILE A 224 16.93 4.64 -26.98
C ILE A 224 18.01 3.61 -27.31
N ARG A 225 19.14 3.75 -26.64
CA ARG A 225 20.27 2.82 -26.61
C ARG A 225 20.59 2.49 -25.16
N ALA A 226 20.40 1.23 -24.75
CA ALA A 226 20.63 0.85 -23.36
C ALA A 226 21.06 -0.60 -23.20
N LYS A 227 21.70 -0.91 -22.07
CA LYS A 227 22.12 -2.27 -21.71
C LYS A 227 21.74 -2.56 -20.26
N ALA A 228 20.97 -3.62 -20.04
CA ALA A 228 20.63 -4.07 -18.70
C ALA A 228 21.86 -4.61 -17.95
N SER A 229 21.89 -4.43 -16.63
CA SER A 229 22.86 -5.12 -15.78
C SER A 229 22.58 -6.63 -15.77
N THR A 230 23.64 -7.42 -15.79
CA THR A 230 23.56 -8.90 -15.77
C THR A 230 23.68 -9.47 -14.36
N GLU A 231 23.60 -8.62 -13.33
CA GLU A 231 23.55 -9.08 -11.95
C GLU A 231 22.29 -9.92 -11.70
N GLY A 232 22.41 -11.00 -10.93
CA GLY A 232 21.33 -11.97 -10.75
C GLY A 232 20.05 -11.35 -10.18
N TRP A 233 20.16 -10.41 -9.24
CA TRP A 233 18.99 -9.72 -8.69
C TRP A 233 18.29 -8.81 -9.71
N VAL A 234 19.05 -8.17 -10.62
CA VAL A 234 18.49 -7.34 -11.71
C VAL A 234 17.74 -8.22 -12.70
N GLN A 235 18.34 -9.37 -13.05
CA GLN A 235 17.69 -10.37 -13.88
C GLN A 235 16.38 -10.82 -13.24
N ASN A 236 16.41 -11.30 -12.00
CA ASN A 236 15.22 -11.78 -11.28
C ASN A 236 14.12 -10.70 -11.20
N PHE A 237 14.48 -9.45 -10.93
CA PHE A 237 13.53 -8.34 -10.90
C PHE A 237 12.88 -8.12 -12.28
N LEU A 238 13.68 -7.94 -13.33
CA LEU A 238 13.18 -7.62 -14.66
C LEU A 238 12.49 -8.81 -15.35
N THR A 239 12.80 -10.05 -14.99
CA THR A 239 12.14 -11.24 -15.59
C THR A 239 10.89 -11.69 -14.86
N GLY A 240 10.53 -11.13 -13.71
CA GLY A 240 9.30 -11.55 -13.01
C GLY A 240 9.04 -10.80 -11.71
N GLY A 241 10.07 -10.62 -10.88
CA GLY A 241 9.92 -10.12 -9.51
C GLY A 241 9.35 -8.70 -9.38
N TRP A 242 9.36 -7.90 -10.45
CA TRP A 242 8.68 -6.61 -10.48
C TRP A 242 7.15 -6.75 -10.45
N LEU A 243 6.59 -7.76 -11.13
CA LEU A 243 5.15 -7.96 -11.24
C LEU A 243 4.56 -8.48 -9.94
N GLU A 244 5.26 -9.40 -9.26
CA GLU A 244 4.93 -9.86 -7.92
C GLU A 244 4.87 -8.69 -6.93
N ARG A 245 5.91 -7.84 -6.93
CA ARG A 245 5.95 -6.61 -6.11
C ARG A 245 4.83 -5.65 -6.44
N TYR A 246 4.53 -5.48 -7.72
CA TYR A 246 3.44 -4.63 -8.18
C TYR A 246 2.09 -5.13 -7.65
N VAL A 247 1.78 -6.42 -7.83
CA VAL A 247 0.55 -7.04 -7.34
C VAL A 247 0.44 -6.88 -5.82
N ALA A 248 1.49 -7.25 -5.08
CA ALA A 248 1.52 -7.16 -3.63
C ALA A 248 1.31 -5.72 -3.14
N GLU A 249 1.99 -4.73 -3.73
CA GLU A 249 1.87 -3.34 -3.27
C GLU A 249 0.53 -2.70 -3.62
N ARG A 250 -0.06 -3.04 -4.76
CA ARG A 250 -1.43 -2.59 -5.11
C ARG A 250 -2.47 -3.16 -4.15
N LEU A 251 -2.35 -4.45 -3.79
CA LEU A 251 -3.20 -5.09 -2.76
C LEU A 251 -3.02 -4.43 -1.40
N ARG A 252 -1.78 -4.23 -0.95
CA ARG A 252 -1.50 -3.55 0.33
C ARG A 252 -2.08 -2.14 0.36
N LYS A 253 -1.87 -1.33 -0.68
CA LYS A 253 -2.44 0.03 -0.76
C LYS A 253 -3.96 0.02 -0.68
N PHE A 254 -4.60 -0.86 -1.44
CA PHE A 254 -6.05 -1.02 -1.43
C PHE A 254 -6.58 -1.40 -0.03
N LEU A 255 -6.02 -2.43 0.60
CA LEU A 255 -6.48 -2.91 1.90
C LEU A 255 -6.21 -1.89 3.03
N ARG A 256 -5.05 -1.21 3.00
CA ARG A 256 -4.74 -0.10 3.92
C ARG A 256 -5.74 1.04 3.76
N SER A 257 -6.10 1.41 2.53
CA SER A 257 -7.08 2.49 2.28
C SER A 257 -8.48 2.18 2.82
N ARG A 258 -8.80 0.89 3.00
CA ARG A 258 -10.07 0.42 3.57
C ARG A 258 -9.96 0.01 5.04
N ASN A 259 -8.82 0.24 5.68
CA ASN A 259 -8.53 -0.16 7.05
C ASN A 259 -8.83 -1.65 7.34
N LEU A 260 -8.58 -2.52 6.35
CA LEU A 260 -8.78 -3.96 6.49
C LEU A 260 -7.52 -4.61 7.07
N ALA A 261 -7.67 -5.39 8.13
CA ALA A 261 -6.57 -6.15 8.72
C ALA A 261 -6.11 -7.24 7.73
N HIS A 262 -4.84 -7.16 7.31
CA HIS A 262 -4.29 -8.02 6.27
C HIS A 262 -2.83 -8.39 6.53
N GLU A 263 -2.40 -9.45 5.86
CA GLU A 263 -1.01 -9.92 5.83
C GLU A 263 -0.65 -10.28 4.39
N VAL A 264 0.54 -9.89 3.93
CA VAL A 264 0.99 -10.18 2.55
C VAL A 264 2.39 -10.77 2.58
N ALA A 265 2.52 -11.99 2.07
CA ALA A 265 3.79 -12.67 1.83
C ALA A 265 4.09 -12.68 0.33
N VAL A 266 5.36 -12.49 -0.03
CA VAL A 266 5.81 -12.42 -1.43
C VAL A 266 7.01 -13.36 -1.61
N GLY A 267 7.00 -14.17 -2.66
CA GLY A 267 8.10 -15.07 -3.06
C GLY A 267 8.45 -16.15 -2.02
N TYR A 268 7.47 -16.62 -1.24
CA TYR A 268 7.73 -17.64 -0.23
C TYR A 268 8.16 -18.94 -0.89
N GLN A 269 9.34 -19.44 -0.52
CA GLN A 269 9.80 -20.76 -0.95
C GLN A 269 9.26 -21.77 0.03
N VAL A 270 8.50 -22.74 -0.48
CA VAL A 270 7.79 -23.73 0.33
C VAL A 270 8.09 -25.15 -0.12
N THR A 271 7.96 -26.09 0.82
CA THR A 271 7.87 -27.52 0.55
C THR A 271 6.43 -27.95 0.74
N LEU A 272 5.86 -28.58 -0.29
CA LEU A 272 4.51 -29.13 -0.28
C LEU A 272 4.45 -30.47 0.47
N PRO A 273 3.24 -30.96 0.84
CA PRO A 273 3.10 -32.23 1.56
C PRO A 273 3.65 -33.46 0.80
N ASN A 274 3.72 -33.38 -0.53
CA ASN A 274 4.28 -34.44 -1.37
C ASN A 274 5.83 -34.38 -1.48
N GLY A 275 6.48 -33.40 -0.84
CA GLY A 275 7.93 -33.20 -0.87
C GLY A 275 8.43 -32.25 -1.96
N ASP A 276 7.57 -31.82 -2.89
CA ASP A 276 7.96 -30.89 -3.95
C ASP A 276 8.25 -29.51 -3.38
N THR A 277 9.29 -28.85 -3.90
CA THR A 277 9.59 -27.46 -3.58
C THR A 277 9.08 -26.52 -4.66
N MET A 278 8.56 -25.36 -4.25
CA MET A 278 8.14 -24.31 -5.16
C MET A 278 8.12 -22.95 -4.50
N GLU A 279 8.03 -21.92 -5.33
CA GLU A 279 7.77 -20.55 -4.92
C GLU A 279 6.26 -20.26 -4.96
N LEU A 280 5.79 -19.52 -3.95
CA LEU A 280 4.48 -18.89 -3.93
C LEU A 280 4.68 -17.38 -4.12
N ASP A 281 4.31 -16.89 -5.30
CA ASP A 281 4.54 -15.51 -5.76
C ASP A 281 3.95 -14.47 -4.80
N VAL A 282 2.63 -14.46 -4.58
CA VAL A 282 1.99 -13.59 -3.57
C VAL A 282 0.90 -14.35 -2.82
N LEU A 283 0.99 -14.37 -1.49
CA LEU A 283 -0.08 -14.81 -0.60
C LEU A 283 -0.63 -13.62 0.17
N LEU A 284 -1.95 -13.62 0.33
CA LEU A 284 -2.67 -12.57 1.02
C LEU A 284 -3.68 -13.17 1.99
N ARG A 285 -3.67 -12.67 3.21
CA ARG A 285 -4.75 -12.90 4.19
C ARG A 285 -5.52 -11.61 4.40
N VAL A 286 -6.84 -11.67 4.35
CA VAL A 286 -7.74 -10.57 4.74
C VAL A 286 -8.79 -11.12 5.70
N GLY A 287 -8.71 -10.74 6.98
CA GLY A 287 -9.51 -11.41 8.02
C GLY A 287 -9.21 -12.91 8.09
N GLU A 288 -10.23 -13.74 7.88
CA GLU A 288 -10.10 -15.22 7.84
C GLU A 288 -9.97 -15.79 6.43
N ARG A 289 -10.01 -14.94 5.40
CA ARG A 289 -9.93 -15.36 3.99
C ARG A 289 -8.49 -15.33 3.50
N PHE A 290 -8.13 -16.33 2.72
CA PHE A 290 -6.81 -16.50 2.12
C PHE A 290 -6.91 -16.41 0.61
N PHE A 291 -5.92 -15.78 0.00
CA PHE A 291 -5.83 -15.57 -1.43
C PHE A 291 -4.41 -15.86 -1.88
N TRP A 292 -4.30 -16.40 -3.09
CA TRP A 292 -3.05 -16.64 -3.76
C TRP A 292 -3.06 -15.98 -5.14
N PHE A 293 -1.97 -15.30 -5.48
CA PHE A 293 -1.76 -14.69 -6.79
C PHE A 293 -0.44 -15.22 -7.37
N GLU A 294 -0.54 -15.90 -8.50
CA GLU A 294 0.59 -16.26 -9.35
C GLU A 294 0.80 -15.17 -10.41
N ALA A 295 2.00 -14.60 -10.51
CA ALA A 295 2.34 -13.52 -11.42
C ALA A 295 3.25 -14.04 -12.55
N LYS A 296 2.89 -13.75 -13.80
CA LYS A 296 3.70 -14.15 -14.96
C LYS A 296 3.85 -13.04 -15.99
N THR A 297 5.09 -12.83 -16.39
CA THR A 297 5.54 -11.84 -17.38
C THR A 297 5.89 -12.48 -18.74
N GLY A 298 5.77 -13.80 -18.86
CA GLY A 298 6.16 -14.60 -20.01
C GLY A 298 5.20 -15.76 -20.25
N ASP A 299 5.68 -16.82 -20.91
CA ASP A 299 4.83 -17.97 -21.26
C ASP A 299 4.28 -18.68 -20.00
N PHE A 300 2.99 -19.03 -20.07
CA PHE A 300 2.23 -19.66 -18.99
C PHE A 300 1.61 -21.00 -19.41
N GLN A 301 1.58 -21.32 -20.71
CA GLN A 301 0.81 -22.46 -21.24
C GLN A 301 1.28 -23.79 -20.63
N ALA A 302 2.59 -23.99 -20.53
CA ALA A 302 3.18 -25.20 -19.96
C ALA A 302 2.91 -25.36 -18.45
N HIS A 303 2.52 -24.29 -17.75
CA HIS A 303 2.42 -24.27 -16.29
C HIS A 303 0.99 -24.17 -15.77
N ILE A 304 0.00 -23.89 -16.62
CA ILE A 304 -1.38 -23.64 -16.16
C ILE A 304 -2.00 -24.84 -15.42
N ALA A 305 -1.66 -26.06 -15.84
CA ALA A 305 -2.10 -27.28 -15.16
C ALA A 305 -1.50 -27.41 -13.75
N LYS A 306 -0.23 -27.00 -13.57
CA LYS A 306 0.45 -26.98 -12.26
C LYS A 306 -0.27 -26.04 -11.29
N TYR A 307 -0.71 -24.88 -11.77
CA TYR A 307 -1.42 -23.89 -10.94
C TYR A 307 -2.79 -24.38 -10.48
N ALA A 308 -3.54 -25.05 -11.35
CA ALA A 308 -4.81 -25.67 -10.96
C ALA A 308 -4.62 -26.77 -9.90
N GLY A 309 -3.50 -27.51 -9.95
CA GLY A 309 -3.11 -28.46 -8.91
C GLY A 309 -2.78 -27.78 -7.58
N LEU A 310 -1.97 -26.72 -7.62
CA LEU A 310 -1.57 -25.96 -6.43
C LEU A 310 -2.77 -25.34 -5.69
N LYS A 311 -3.76 -24.82 -6.41
CA LYS A 311 -5.03 -24.37 -5.81
C LYS A 311 -5.64 -25.43 -4.88
N LYS A 312 -5.66 -26.69 -5.33
CA LYS A 312 -6.23 -27.81 -4.55
C LYS A 312 -5.41 -28.07 -3.29
N VAL A 313 -4.09 -28.01 -3.39
CA VAL A 313 -3.16 -28.18 -2.25
C VAL A 313 -3.36 -27.05 -1.23
N LEU A 314 -3.60 -25.82 -1.71
CA LEU A 314 -3.89 -24.66 -0.85
C LEU A 314 -5.32 -24.67 -0.28
N GLY A 315 -6.19 -25.59 -0.73
CA GLY A 315 -7.60 -25.64 -0.31
C GLY A 315 -8.41 -24.40 -0.74
N LEU A 316 -7.98 -23.69 -1.79
CA LEU A 316 -8.60 -22.45 -2.24
C LEU A 316 -9.66 -22.68 -3.32
N SER A 317 -10.67 -21.81 -3.35
CA SER A 317 -11.61 -21.74 -4.47
C SER A 317 -11.00 -21.07 -5.71
N ALA A 318 -11.69 -21.15 -6.85
CA ALA A 318 -11.28 -20.43 -8.06
C ALA A 318 -11.25 -18.91 -7.83
N ARG A 319 -12.15 -18.38 -6.99
CA ARG A 319 -12.24 -16.95 -6.64
C ARG A 319 -11.10 -16.49 -5.73
N GLU A 320 -10.45 -17.41 -5.03
CA GLU A 320 -9.33 -17.12 -4.13
C GLU A 320 -7.96 -17.37 -4.77
N SER A 321 -7.93 -17.87 -6.01
CA SER A 321 -6.70 -18.22 -6.72
C SER A 321 -6.62 -17.43 -8.02
N PHE A 322 -5.70 -16.46 -8.06
CA PHE A 322 -5.51 -15.54 -9.17
C PHE A 322 -4.28 -15.93 -9.99
N LEU A 323 -4.42 -15.91 -11.31
CA LEU A 323 -3.32 -15.99 -12.26
C LEU A 323 -3.21 -14.65 -12.99
N VAL A 324 -2.24 -13.85 -12.60
CA VAL A 324 -1.97 -12.51 -13.14
C VAL A 324 -1.00 -12.61 -14.32
N LEU A 325 -1.54 -12.52 -15.53
CA LEU A 325 -0.81 -12.64 -16.79
C LEU A 325 -0.60 -11.25 -17.39
N LEU A 326 0.66 -10.83 -17.46
CA LEU A 326 1.04 -9.53 -17.99
C LEU A 326 0.56 -9.33 -19.44
N GLY A 327 -0.11 -8.21 -19.71
CA GLY A 327 -0.57 -7.86 -21.06
C GLY A 327 -1.69 -8.74 -21.62
N MET A 328 -2.24 -9.66 -20.82
CA MET A 328 -3.31 -10.56 -21.27
C MET A 328 -4.57 -9.78 -21.63
N ASP A 329 -5.18 -10.13 -22.76
CA ASP A 329 -6.48 -9.59 -23.16
C ASP A 329 -7.59 -10.02 -22.18
N LYS A 330 -8.54 -9.12 -21.89
CA LYS A 330 -9.60 -9.35 -20.88
C LYS A 330 -10.58 -10.44 -21.31
N ALA A 331 -10.96 -10.51 -22.59
CA ALA A 331 -11.88 -11.53 -23.08
C ALA A 331 -11.22 -12.91 -23.01
N ARG A 332 -9.97 -13.00 -23.47
CA ARG A 332 -9.17 -14.23 -23.37
C ARG A 332 -8.94 -14.68 -21.92
N ALA A 333 -8.68 -13.73 -21.01
CA ALA A 333 -8.53 -14.03 -19.58
C ALA A 333 -9.82 -14.65 -19.01
N LYS A 334 -11.00 -14.16 -19.40
CA LYS A 334 -12.29 -14.73 -18.97
C LYS A 334 -12.47 -16.17 -19.46
N GLU A 335 -12.13 -16.45 -20.71
CA GLU A 335 -12.18 -17.80 -21.29
C GLU A 335 -11.23 -18.76 -20.56
N LEU A 336 -9.98 -18.34 -20.32
CA LEU A 336 -8.99 -19.13 -19.58
C LEU A 336 -9.44 -19.39 -18.13
N SER A 337 -10.11 -18.42 -17.51
CA SER A 337 -10.66 -18.59 -16.16
C SER A 337 -11.68 -19.72 -16.11
N ALA A 338 -12.59 -19.77 -17.08
CA ALA A 338 -13.61 -20.81 -17.19
C ALA A 338 -12.99 -22.20 -17.45
N LEU A 339 -11.95 -22.27 -18.28
CA LEU A 339 -11.29 -23.53 -18.65
C LEU A 339 -10.46 -24.14 -17.51
N HIS A 340 -9.76 -23.32 -16.73
CA HIS A 340 -8.77 -23.80 -15.77
C HIS A 340 -9.21 -23.70 -14.30
N GLY A 341 -10.38 -23.13 -14.03
CA GLY A 341 -10.93 -23.02 -12.68
C GLY A 341 -10.05 -22.17 -11.76
N LEU A 342 -9.47 -21.11 -12.32
CA LEU A 342 -8.66 -20.08 -11.68
C LEU A 342 -9.21 -18.71 -12.10
N THR A 343 -8.98 -17.67 -11.31
CA THR A 343 -9.30 -16.30 -11.72
C THR A 343 -8.13 -15.74 -12.54
N VAL A 344 -8.22 -15.80 -13.86
CA VAL A 344 -7.19 -15.29 -14.77
C VAL A 344 -7.45 -13.81 -15.05
N VAL A 345 -6.43 -12.99 -14.83
CA VAL A 345 -6.49 -11.52 -14.88
C VAL A 345 -5.19 -10.98 -15.45
N ASN A 346 -5.14 -9.69 -15.74
CA ASN A 346 -3.93 -8.98 -16.11
C ASN A 346 -3.55 -7.93 -15.04
N GLN A 347 -2.39 -7.30 -15.21
CA GLN A 347 -1.88 -6.29 -14.29
C GLN A 347 -2.77 -5.03 -14.19
N ALA A 348 -3.68 -4.81 -15.15
CA ALA A 348 -4.56 -3.66 -15.17
C ALA A 348 -5.90 -3.91 -14.46
N ASN A 349 -6.41 -5.15 -14.43
CA ASN A 349 -7.75 -5.44 -13.89
C ASN A 349 -7.76 -6.36 -12.65
N PHE A 350 -6.64 -6.98 -12.26
CA PHE A 350 -6.63 -7.92 -11.13
C PHE A 350 -7.17 -7.31 -9.82
N LEU A 351 -6.91 -6.02 -9.58
CA LEU A 351 -7.33 -5.34 -8.35
C LEU A 351 -8.86 -5.14 -8.32
N ASP A 352 -9.45 -4.78 -9.47
CA ASP A 352 -10.90 -4.59 -9.58
C ASP A 352 -11.63 -5.92 -9.34
N ILE A 353 -11.16 -7.00 -9.97
CA ILE A 353 -11.72 -8.34 -9.78
C ILE A 353 -11.51 -8.83 -8.34
N PHE A 354 -10.33 -8.58 -7.75
CA PHE A 354 -10.10 -8.90 -6.34
C PHE A 354 -11.08 -8.16 -5.42
N GLN A 355 -11.34 -6.88 -5.68
CA GLN A 355 -12.32 -6.10 -4.93
C GLN A 355 -13.71 -6.73 -5.01
N GLU A 356 -14.18 -7.09 -6.20
CA GLU A 356 -15.49 -7.74 -6.39
C GLU A 356 -15.59 -9.05 -5.61
N VAL A 357 -14.53 -9.87 -5.64
CA VAL A 357 -14.45 -11.11 -4.87
C VAL A 357 -14.45 -10.84 -3.37
N LEU A 358 -13.77 -9.80 -2.91
CA LEU A 358 -13.67 -9.45 -1.50
C LEU A 358 -15.03 -9.00 -0.96
N GLU A 359 -15.77 -8.20 -1.72
CA GLU A 359 -17.11 -7.68 -1.37
C GLU A 359 -18.22 -8.73 -1.51
N GLY A 360 -17.92 -9.90 -2.11
CA GLY A 360 -18.91 -10.96 -2.33
C GLY A 360 -19.81 -10.72 -3.55
N ASN A 361 -19.45 -9.77 -4.41
CA ASN A 361 -20.29 -9.24 -5.49
C ASN A 361 -20.05 -9.86 -6.87
N ALA A 362 -19.10 -10.79 -7.03
CA ALA A 362 -18.85 -11.41 -8.34
C ALA A 362 -19.76 -12.62 -8.60
N ALA A 363 -20.43 -12.62 -9.76
CA ALA A 363 -21.34 -13.64 -10.29
C ALA A 363 -20.67 -14.98 -10.59
#